data_AF-I2J064-F1
#
_entry.id   AF-I2J064-F1
#
_cell.length_a   1.000
_cell.length_b   1.000
_cell.length_c   1.000
_cell.angle_alpha   90.00
_cell.angle_beta   90.00
_cell.angle_gamma   90.00
#
_symmetry.space_group_name_H-M   'P 1'
#
loop_
_entity.id
_entity.type
_entity.pdbx_description
1 polymer ?
#
loop_
_entity_poly.entity_id
_entity_poly.type
_entity_poly.pdbx_seq_one_letter_code
_entity_poly.pdbx_strand_id
1 'polypeptide(L)' 'MLTQETKDAILVIEAINEEQASRAREAMLELHTKIGKYFGVSGKISHLTTTNPILEID' A
#
# COMPACT_ATOMS: atom_id res chain seq x y z
N MET A 1 14.79 3.78 1.33
CA MET A 1 14.07 4.47 2.41
C MET A 1 13.50 5.76 1.84
N LEU A 2 12.29 6.14 2.25
CA LEU A 2 11.68 7.41 1.82
C LEU A 2 12.50 8.59 2.38
N THR A 3 12.66 9.62 1.58
CA THR A 3 13.32 10.88 1.96
C THR A 3 12.36 12.04 1.77
N GLN A 4 12.71 13.23 2.27
CA GLN A 4 11.92 14.44 2.05
C GLN A 4 11.80 14.81 0.55
N GLU A 5 12.72 14.33 -0.28
CA GLU A 5 12.71 14.57 -1.73
C GLU A 5 11.87 13.55 -2.50
N THR A 6 11.43 12.45 -1.86
CA THR A 6 10.61 11.43 -2.53
C THR A 6 9.26 12.02 -2.92
N LYS A 7 8.94 12.00 -4.22
CA LYS A 7 7.67 12.49 -4.77
C LYS A 7 6.69 11.36 -5.02
N ASP A 8 7.20 10.25 -5.52
CA ASP A 8 6.42 9.07 -5.89
C ASP A 8 6.97 7.83 -5.17
N ALA A 9 6.07 7.01 -4.65
CA ALA A 9 6.43 5.79 -3.95
C ALA A 9 5.35 4.72 -4.15
N ILE A 10 5.80 3.47 -4.29
CA ILE A 10 4.95 2.29 -4.21
C ILE A 10 5.26 1.59 -2.89
N LEU A 11 4.23 1.37 -2.08
CA LEU A 11 4.33 0.60 -0.83
C LEU A 11 3.69 -0.76 -1.03
N VAL A 12 4.42 -1.81 -0.66
CA VAL A 12 3.97 -3.19 -0.78
C VAL A 12 4.00 -3.85 0.59
N ILE A 13 2.91 -4.52 0.96
CA ILE A 13 2.87 -5.43 2.10
C ILE A 13 2.54 -6.82 1.56
N GLU A 14 3.46 -7.75 1.75
CA GLU A 14 3.30 -9.14 1.33
C GLU A 14 2.78 -9.99 2.49
N ALA A 15 2.00 -11.00 2.14
CA ALA A 15 1.45 -11.96 3.08
C ALA A 15 1.54 -13.37 2.49
N ILE A 16 1.90 -14.33 3.34
CA ILE A 16 2.09 -15.74 2.94
C ILE A 16 0.82 -16.56 3.22
N ASN A 17 -0.05 -16.06 4.10
CA ASN A 17 -1.29 -16.72 4.51
C ASN A 17 -2.44 -15.72 4.70
N GLU A 18 -3.64 -16.24 4.92
CA GLU A 18 -4.87 -15.45 5.03
C GLU A 18 -4.88 -14.51 6.23
N GLU A 19 -4.37 -14.95 7.39
CA GLU A 19 -4.30 -14.14 8.60
C GLU A 19 -3.40 -12.91 8.38
N GLN A 20 -2.22 -13.12 7.79
CA GLN A 20 -1.30 -12.06 7.42
C GLN A 20 -1.92 -11.13 6.37
N ALA A 21 -2.66 -11.67 5.40
CA ALA A 21 -3.33 -10.87 4.39
C ALA A 21 -4.42 -9.96 5.00
N SER A 22 -5.17 -10.45 5.99
CA SER A 22 -6.13 -9.63 6.72
C SER A 22 -5.44 -8.48 7.45
N ARG A 23 -4.39 -8.79 8.21
CA ARG A 23 -3.60 -7.80 8.94
C ARG A 23 -2.91 -6.79 8.02
N ALA A 24 -2.42 -7.23 6.87
CA ALA A 24 -1.81 -6.38 5.85
C ALA A 24 -2.82 -5.38 5.27
N ARG A 25 -4.07 -5.81 5.03
CA ARG A 25 -5.14 -4.92 4.57
C ARG A 25 -5.47 -3.84 5.59
N GLU A 26 -5.62 -4.22 6.86
CA GLU A 26 -5.83 -3.27 7.96
C GLU A 26 -4.67 -2.27 8.08
N ALA A 27 -3.43 -2.76 8.03
CA ALA A 27 -2.24 -1.93 8.07
C ALA A 27 -2.17 -0.95 6.89
N MET A 28 -2.50 -1.38 5.67
CA MET A 28 -2.53 -0.51 4.49
C MET A 28 -3.59 0.59 4.59
N LEU A 29 -4.78 0.27 5.11
CA LEU A 29 -5.85 1.25 5.30
C LEU A 29 -5.46 2.34 6.31
N GLU A 30 -4.89 1.93 7.45
CA GLU A 30 -4.43 2.86 8.47
C GLU A 30 -3.25 3.70 7.97
N LEU A 31 -2.32 3.09 7.23
CA LEU A 31 -1.18 3.78 6.63
C LEU A 31 -1.64 4.81 5.59
N HIS A 32 -2.56 4.45 4.70
CA HIS A 32 -3.15 5.36 3.71
C HIS A 32 -3.81 6.57 4.39
N THR A 33 -4.57 6.31 5.46
CA THR A 33 -5.20 7.37 6.26
C THR A 33 -4.18 8.31 6.88
N LYS A 34 -3.08 7.77 7.44
CA LYS A 34 -1.99 8.56 8.02
C LYS A 34 -1.24 9.37 6.98
N ILE A 35 -0.96 8.80 5.80
CA ILE A 35 -0.31 9.50 4.68
C ILE A 35 -1.16 10.70 4.25
N GLY A 36 -2.47 10.49 4.07
CA GLY A 36 -3.40 11.56 3.74
C GLY A 36 -3.41 12.69 4.78
N LYS A 37 -3.42 12.34 6.07
CA LYS A 37 -3.42 13.33 7.17
C LYS A 37 -2.09 14.09 7.29
N TYR A 38 -0.96 13.40 7.15
CA TYR A 38 0.35 13.98 7.43
C TYR A 38 0.95 14.71 6.23
N PHE A 39 0.86 14.11 5.04
CA PHE A 39 1.46 14.65 3.83
C PHE A 39 0.46 15.39 2.93
N GLY A 40 -0.85 15.28 3.19
CA GLY A 40 -1.88 15.92 2.36
C GLY A 40 -2.03 15.30 0.97
N VAL A 41 -1.44 14.13 0.74
CA VAL A 41 -1.51 13.39 -0.54
C VAL A 41 -2.35 12.13 -0.38
N SER A 42 -3.05 11.74 -1.44
CA SER A 42 -3.83 10.49 -1.48
C SER A 42 -3.27 9.57 -2.55
N GLY A 43 -3.28 8.26 -2.27
CA GLY A 43 -2.84 7.21 -3.20
C GLY A 43 -3.95 6.21 -3.51
N LYS A 44 -3.67 5.30 -4.45
CA LYS A 44 -4.54 4.16 -4.76
C LYS A 44 -4.08 2.94 -3.94
N ILE A 45 -5.03 2.19 -3.38
CA ILE A 45 -4.79 0.87 -2.79
C ILE A 45 -5.16 -0.18 -3.85
N SER A 46 -4.30 -1.17 -4.04
CA SER A 46 -4.55 -2.29 -4.94
C SER A 46 -4.14 -3.59 -4.27
N HIS A 47 -4.81 -4.68 -4.63
CA HIS A 47 -4.60 -5.99 -4.02
C HIS A 47 -4.31 -7.01 -5.10
N LEU A 48 -3.08 -7.53 -5.05
CA LEU A 48 -2.61 -8.58 -5.94
C LEU A 48 -2.89 -9.94 -5.31
N THR A 49 -3.30 -10.88 -6.14
CA THR A 49 -3.52 -12.28 -5.76
C THR A 49 -2.80 -13.19 -6.75
N THR A 50 -2.76 -14.49 -6.46
CA THR A 50 -2.22 -15.47 -7.42
C THR A 50 -2.99 -15.50 -8.75
N THR A 51 -4.28 -15.15 -8.74
CA THR A 51 -5.13 -15.06 -9.93
C THR A 51 -5.02 -13.73 -10.66
N ASN A 52 -4.64 -12.66 -9.96
CA ASN A 52 -4.37 -11.34 -10.54
C ASN A 52 -3.04 -10.79 -9.99
N PRO A 53 -1.90 -11.28 -10.52
CA PRO A 53 -0.59 -11.00 -9.93
C PRO A 53 0.06 -9.70 -10.44
N ILE A 54 -0.57 -9.01 -11.39
CA ILE A 54 -0.01 -7.84 -12.06
C ILE A 54 -0.91 -6.62 -11.81
N LEU A 55 -0.28 -5.47 -11.54
CA LEU A 55 -0.91 -4.17 -11.50
C LEU A 55 -0.15 -3.24 -12.44
N GLU A 56 -0.83 -2.68 -13.42
CA GLU A 56 -0.31 -1.59 -14.25
C GLU A 56 -0.59 -0.25 -13.55
N ILE A 57 0.40 0.64 -13.55
CA ILE A 57 0.29 1.97 -12.95
C ILE A 57 0.52 3.00 -14.06
N ASP A 58 -0.42 3.94 -14.18
CA ASP A 58 -0.40 5.07 -15.13
C ASP A 58 0.66 6.12 -14.78
#